data_AF-A0A1I6YZR8-F1
#
_entry.id   AF-A0A1I6YZR8-F1
#
_cell.length_a   1.000
_cell.length_b   1.000
_cell.length_c   1.000
_cell.angle_alpha   90.00
_cell.angle_beta   90.00
_cell.angle_gamma   90.00
#
_symmetry.space_group_name_H-M   'P 1'
#
loop_
_entity.id
_entity.type
_entity.pdbx_description
1 polymer ?
#
loop_
_entity_poly.entity_id
_entity_poly.type
_entity_poly.pdbx_seq_one_letter_code
_entity_poly.pdbx_strand_id
1 'polypeptide(L)'
;MKKIFFGALTLALVACGEKSSTGNYDDLTLNSIEEKISFSIGADMASNFKNFPDTIFKQLDFEQLEASYVAGYANFSDEQKSECEQIMQQVVKQDLSIDTSAFSMGDLSACYGNYLGEATRLMLETKDAENVFDIEIARKGFARSLVNTDTSLISEEERIQIVENFYNDLTKKSAAKLMQDAKAKAGVTVISEDVILEEVSKGNGETLVPNYEYKMVLVMQNTFGDTMLATIKDYGMNDDINSQVLQFQDRRLVEGWRDAMAQMEVGGEYKVYCSTDKAFGEEGLRNPRNGSFIFQPYEALTITTKVVAQNEIGAVAKQKGEDLIAATLKRPNTKKYPEGYVIETLKKGTGKTVPAGADVKAHYILYDADMNELQNSYKMSLSTGGEPLAFNLNGVVKGWTLGLQNMQIGGKYRLYIPYDLGYGTQGNDLVPPYETLVFEMEILEIGEAGEFVQPRSPMMGGM
;
A
#
# COMPACT_ATOMS: atom_id res chain seq x y z
N MET A 1 55.43 -54.09 -44.82
CA MET A 1 54.33 -54.66 -43.99
C MET A 1 54.17 -53.73 -42.79
N LYS A 2 53.05 -53.13 -42.40
CA LYS A 2 51.60 -53.21 -42.65
C LYS A 2 51.07 -51.75 -42.61
N LYS A 3 50.41 -51.26 -43.66
CA LYS A 3 48.95 -51.05 -43.82
C LYS A 3 48.26 -50.20 -42.74
N ILE A 4 47.85 -49.03 -43.22
CA ILE A 4 46.95 -48.01 -42.67
C ILE A 4 45.58 -48.62 -42.32
N PHE A 5 44.97 -48.19 -41.21
CA PHE A 5 43.53 -48.30 -40.97
C PHE A 5 42.98 -46.98 -40.44
N PHE A 6 42.09 -46.38 -41.24
CA PHE A 6 41.14 -45.34 -40.84
C PHE A 6 40.13 -45.98 -39.89
N GLY A 7 39.92 -45.40 -38.71
CA GLY A 7 38.85 -45.74 -37.77
C GLY A 7 38.08 -44.46 -37.44
N ALA A 8 36.79 -44.45 -37.79
CA ALA A 8 35.92 -43.29 -37.80
C ALA A 8 35.76 -42.64 -36.41
N LEU A 9 35.78 -41.31 -36.41
CA LEU A 9 35.35 -40.44 -35.32
C LEU A 9 33.82 -40.62 -35.16
N THR A 10 33.40 -41.42 -34.19
CA THR A 10 32.01 -41.40 -33.72
C THR A 10 31.80 -40.12 -32.92
N LEU A 11 31.18 -39.11 -33.55
CA LEU A 11 30.48 -38.05 -32.82
C LEU A 11 29.44 -38.72 -31.93
N ALA A 12 29.69 -38.74 -30.62
CA ALA A 12 28.62 -38.91 -29.65
C ALA A 12 27.74 -37.66 -29.75
N LEU A 13 26.62 -37.79 -30.45
CA LEU A 13 25.49 -36.88 -30.31
C LEU A 13 25.10 -36.92 -28.82
N VAL A 14 25.45 -35.87 -28.08
CA VAL A 14 24.81 -35.58 -26.79
C VAL A 14 23.37 -35.25 -27.15
N ALA A 15 22.50 -36.26 -27.06
CA ALA A 15 21.07 -36.04 -27.05
C ALA A 15 20.77 -35.09 -25.89
N CYS A 16 20.23 -33.91 -26.18
CA CYS A 16 19.51 -33.13 -25.17
C CYS A 16 18.33 -34.00 -24.73
N GLY A 17 18.50 -34.73 -23.63
CA GLY A 17 17.39 -35.42 -22.98
C GLY A 17 16.44 -34.37 -22.40
N GLU A 18 15.18 -34.41 -22.79
CA GLU A 18 14.10 -33.80 -22.03
C GLU A 18 14.16 -34.41 -20.61
N LYS A 19 14.38 -33.59 -19.58
CA LYS A 19 14.28 -34.04 -18.19
C LYS A 19 12.80 -34.38 -17.93
N SER A 20 12.50 -35.66 -17.78
CA SER A 20 11.17 -36.13 -17.34
C SER A 20 11.13 -36.16 -15.81
N SER A 21 10.03 -35.69 -15.20
CA SER A 21 9.65 -36.14 -13.87
C SER A 21 9.58 -37.67 -13.86
N THR A 22 10.08 -38.34 -12.82
CA THR A 22 10.27 -39.80 -12.80
C THR A 22 8.97 -40.61 -12.75
N GLY A 23 7.82 -39.96 -12.53
CA GLY A 23 6.50 -40.60 -12.58
C GLY A 23 5.92 -40.64 -13.99
N ASN A 24 5.54 -41.84 -14.45
CA ASN A 24 4.56 -41.97 -15.52
C ASN A 24 3.18 -41.53 -14.96
N TYR A 25 2.71 -40.36 -15.41
CA TYR A 25 1.44 -39.77 -14.99
C TYR A 25 0.35 -39.90 -16.07
N ASP A 26 0.56 -40.74 -17.08
CA ASP A 26 -0.34 -40.89 -18.24
C ASP A 26 -1.70 -41.50 -17.86
N ASP A 27 -1.77 -42.21 -16.72
CA ASP A 27 -2.99 -42.84 -16.19
C ASP A 27 -3.73 -41.98 -15.14
N LEU A 28 -3.33 -40.72 -14.92
CA LEU A 28 -3.96 -39.85 -13.93
C LEU A 28 -5.34 -39.38 -14.43
N THR A 29 -6.39 -39.71 -13.68
CA THR A 29 -7.74 -39.15 -13.86
C THR A 29 -8.14 -38.37 -12.61
N LEU A 30 -8.74 -37.19 -12.79
CA LEU A 30 -9.21 -36.33 -11.71
C LEU A 30 -10.74 -36.37 -11.71
N ASN A 31 -11.31 -37.16 -10.79
CA ASN A 31 -12.72 -37.53 -10.79
C ASN A 31 -13.55 -36.72 -9.78
N SER A 32 -12.90 -36.13 -8.78
CA SER A 32 -13.51 -35.33 -7.72
C SER A 32 -13.03 -33.87 -7.73
N ILE A 33 -13.78 -33.00 -7.07
CA ILE A 33 -13.39 -31.59 -6.94
C ILE A 33 -12.15 -31.46 -6.03
N GLU A 34 -12.02 -32.30 -5.02
CA GLU A 34 -10.88 -32.37 -4.11
C GLU A 34 -9.59 -32.77 -4.85
N GLU A 35 -9.66 -33.75 -5.76
CA GLU A 35 -8.53 -34.12 -6.62
C GLU A 35 -8.15 -32.96 -7.56
N LYS A 36 -9.15 -32.28 -8.16
CA LYS A 36 -8.90 -31.11 -9.01
C LYS A 36 -8.26 -29.95 -8.23
N ILE A 37 -8.73 -29.66 -7.02
CA ILE A 37 -8.17 -28.66 -6.11
C ILE A 37 -6.72 -29.02 -5.78
N SER A 38 -6.49 -30.25 -5.30
CA SER A 38 -5.17 -30.73 -4.91
C SER A 38 -4.18 -30.63 -6.07
N PHE A 39 -4.56 -31.13 -7.25
CA PHE A 39 -3.76 -31.04 -8.46
C PHE A 39 -3.44 -29.59 -8.83
N SER A 40 -4.45 -28.71 -8.78
CA SER A 40 -4.29 -27.31 -9.17
C SER A 40 -3.42 -26.52 -8.19
N ILE A 41 -3.53 -26.77 -6.88
CA ILE A 41 -2.65 -26.17 -5.86
C ILE A 41 -1.20 -26.62 -6.08
N GLY A 42 -0.97 -27.91 -6.32
CA GLY A 42 0.37 -28.40 -6.62
C GLY A 42 0.96 -27.75 -7.88
N ALA A 43 0.17 -27.66 -8.95
CA ALA A 43 0.58 -26.98 -10.18
C ALA A 43 0.85 -25.48 -9.95
N ASP A 44 0.04 -24.80 -9.14
CA ASP A 44 0.23 -23.41 -8.75
C ASP A 44 1.53 -23.19 -7.97
N MET A 45 1.88 -24.09 -7.04
CA MET A 45 3.15 -24.04 -6.31
C MET A 45 4.35 -24.17 -7.24
N ALA A 46 4.27 -25.02 -8.28
CA ALA A 46 5.31 -25.11 -9.31
C ALA A 46 5.41 -23.85 -10.19
N SER A 47 4.36 -23.03 -10.27
CA SER A 47 4.39 -21.79 -11.05
C SER A 47 5.38 -20.75 -10.51
N ASN A 48 5.79 -20.86 -9.24
CA ASN A 48 6.85 -20.03 -8.64
C ASN A 48 8.18 -20.11 -9.41
N PHE A 49 8.41 -21.19 -10.16
CA PHE A 49 9.61 -21.35 -10.98
C PHE A 49 9.49 -20.74 -12.38
N LYS A 50 8.32 -20.27 -12.83
CA LYS A 50 8.13 -19.69 -14.19
C LYS A 50 9.03 -18.48 -14.44
N ASN A 51 9.37 -17.73 -13.40
CA ASN A 51 10.22 -16.54 -13.49
C ASN A 51 11.71 -16.85 -13.25
N PHE A 52 12.08 -18.11 -13.01
CA PHE A 52 13.48 -18.47 -12.84
C PHE A 52 14.19 -18.35 -14.19
N PRO A 53 15.43 -17.82 -14.21
CA PRO A 53 16.26 -17.89 -15.41
C PRO A 53 16.37 -19.34 -15.90
N ASP A 54 16.12 -19.57 -17.19
CA ASP A 54 16.22 -20.89 -17.84
C ASP A 54 17.51 -21.66 -17.49
N THR A 55 18.60 -20.92 -17.34
CA THR A 55 19.93 -21.44 -16.97
C THR A 55 19.93 -22.09 -15.59
N ILE A 56 19.17 -21.54 -14.66
CA ILE A 56 19.02 -22.03 -13.29
C ILE A 56 17.97 -23.13 -13.25
N PHE A 57 16.81 -22.88 -13.85
CA PHE A 57 15.67 -23.79 -13.82
C PHE A 57 16.04 -25.18 -14.37
N LYS A 58 16.76 -25.25 -15.49
CA LYS A 58 17.21 -26.52 -16.09
C LYS A 58 18.21 -27.30 -15.23
N GLN A 59 18.90 -26.63 -14.30
CA GLN A 59 19.86 -27.26 -13.40
C GLN A 59 19.22 -27.84 -12.15
N LEU A 60 17.98 -27.45 -11.81
CA LEU A 60 17.25 -28.02 -10.68
C LEU A 60 17.09 -29.53 -10.83
N ASP A 61 17.06 -30.20 -9.68
CA ASP A 61 16.76 -31.61 -9.54
C ASP A 61 15.26 -31.75 -9.27
N PHE A 62 14.50 -32.05 -10.32
CA PHE A 62 13.04 -32.12 -10.23
C PHE A 62 12.56 -33.29 -9.36
N GLU A 63 13.30 -34.39 -9.31
CA GLU A 63 12.96 -35.53 -8.44
C GLU A 63 13.11 -35.13 -6.97
N GLN A 64 14.23 -34.47 -6.64
CA GLN A 64 14.46 -33.96 -5.29
C GLN A 64 13.45 -32.86 -4.92
N LEU A 65 13.15 -31.94 -5.85
CA LEU A 65 12.16 -30.87 -5.65
C LEU A 65 10.78 -31.46 -5.33
N GLU A 66 10.35 -32.45 -6.11
CA GLU A 66 9.06 -33.12 -5.96
C GLU A 66 8.99 -33.92 -4.65
N ALA A 67 10.02 -34.69 -4.31
CA ALA A 67 10.08 -35.44 -3.07
C ALA A 67 10.09 -34.51 -1.85
N SER A 68 10.83 -33.40 -1.92
CA SER A 68 10.90 -32.42 -0.84
C SER A 68 9.63 -31.58 -0.70
N TYR A 69 8.85 -31.40 -1.77
CA TYR A 69 7.52 -30.79 -1.68
C TYR A 69 6.60 -31.60 -0.75
N VAL A 70 6.57 -32.93 -0.90
CA VAL A 70 5.82 -33.80 0.00
C VAL A 70 6.43 -33.84 1.40
N ALA A 71 7.76 -33.91 1.50
CA ALA A 71 8.44 -33.94 2.79
C ALA A 71 8.15 -32.67 3.62
N GLY A 72 8.28 -31.49 3.03
CA GLY A 72 8.02 -30.21 3.72
C GLY A 72 6.54 -30.01 4.05
N TYR A 73 5.64 -30.55 3.23
CA TYR A 73 4.23 -30.62 3.57
C TYR A 73 3.98 -31.50 4.79
N ALA A 74 4.72 -32.60 4.96
CA ALA A 74 4.55 -33.46 6.13
C ALA A 74 5.18 -32.84 7.39
N ASN A 75 6.42 -32.35 7.29
CA ASN A 75 7.14 -31.70 8.38
C ASN A 75 8.40 -30.98 7.86
N PHE A 76 8.56 -29.70 8.20
CA PHE A 76 9.78 -28.93 7.92
C PHE A 76 10.32 -28.35 9.23
N SER A 77 11.39 -28.94 9.76
CA SER A 77 11.91 -28.58 11.09
C SER A 77 12.66 -27.26 11.08
N ASP A 78 12.78 -26.62 12.24
CA ASP A 78 13.51 -25.35 12.39
C ASP A 78 15.00 -25.49 12.03
N GLU A 79 15.60 -26.66 12.28
CA GLU A 79 16.97 -26.96 11.84
C GLU A 79 17.07 -26.98 10.32
N GLN A 80 16.17 -27.70 9.64
CA GLN A 80 16.16 -27.77 8.18
C GLN A 80 15.90 -26.39 7.55
N LYS A 81 15.04 -25.56 8.16
CA LYS A 81 14.81 -24.18 7.74
C LYS A 81 16.09 -23.36 7.83
N SER A 82 16.78 -23.42 8.97
CA SER A 82 18.02 -22.67 9.17
C SER A 82 19.12 -23.08 8.16
N GLU A 83 19.23 -24.37 7.86
CA GLU A 83 20.13 -24.88 6.82
C GLU A 83 19.75 -24.35 5.43
N CYS A 84 18.46 -24.39 5.09
CA CYS A 84 17.97 -23.89 3.81
C CYS A 84 18.11 -22.38 3.64
N GLU A 85 17.94 -21.58 4.69
CA GLU A 85 18.21 -20.15 4.66
C GLU A 85 19.67 -19.86 4.30
N GLN A 86 20.62 -20.62 4.86
CA GLN A 86 22.04 -20.49 4.56
C GLN A 86 22.34 -20.83 3.10
N ILE A 87 21.76 -21.92 2.58
CA ILE A 87 21.89 -22.32 1.18
C ILE A 87 21.35 -21.21 0.27
N MET A 88 20.12 -20.78 0.50
CA MET A 88 19.43 -19.79 -0.34
C MET A 88 20.15 -18.43 -0.36
N GLN A 89 20.74 -18.00 0.76
CA GLN A 89 21.52 -16.77 0.84
C GLN A 89 22.88 -16.84 0.12
N GLN A 90 23.50 -18.02 0.07
CA GLN A 90 24.84 -18.20 -0.51
C GLN A 90 24.80 -18.53 -2.01
N VAL A 91 23.73 -19.17 -2.45
CA VAL A 91 23.59 -19.65 -3.83
C VAL A 91 23.41 -18.51 -4.82
N VAL A 92 22.69 -17.43 -4.47
CA VAL A 92 22.47 -16.29 -5.38
C VAL A 92 23.44 -15.15 -5.08
N LYS A 93 24.40 -14.90 -5.98
CA LYS A 93 25.32 -13.77 -5.87
C LYS A 93 24.63 -12.43 -6.14
N GLN A 94 25.28 -11.33 -5.76
CA GLN A 94 24.81 -9.96 -6.05
C GLN A 94 24.65 -9.68 -7.56
N ASP A 95 25.36 -10.40 -8.43
CA ASP A 95 25.24 -10.32 -9.88
C ASP A 95 24.22 -11.32 -10.47
N LEU A 96 23.42 -11.97 -9.61
CA LEU A 96 22.44 -13.01 -9.95
C LEU A 96 23.04 -14.28 -10.57
N SER A 97 24.37 -14.47 -10.47
CA SER A 97 24.99 -15.77 -10.79
C SER A 97 24.79 -16.77 -9.66
N ILE A 98 24.79 -18.06 -10.01
CA ILE A 98 24.69 -19.15 -9.02
C ILE A 98 26.08 -19.62 -8.59
N ASP A 99 26.29 -19.72 -7.27
CA ASP A 99 27.42 -20.43 -6.68
C ASP A 99 26.99 -21.76 -6.07
N THR A 100 27.40 -22.86 -6.68
CA THR A 100 27.22 -24.21 -6.14
C THR A 100 28.52 -24.81 -5.58
N SER A 101 29.51 -23.98 -5.23
CA SER A 101 30.78 -24.48 -4.68
C SER A 101 30.62 -25.07 -3.27
N ALA A 102 29.65 -24.57 -2.51
CA ALA A 102 29.35 -25.01 -1.15
C ALA A 102 28.16 -26.00 -1.07
N PHE A 103 27.29 -26.04 -2.08
CA PHE A 103 26.05 -26.82 -2.09
C PHE A 103 25.72 -27.34 -3.47
N SER A 104 25.00 -28.45 -3.56
CA SER A 104 24.53 -29.00 -4.83
C SER A 104 23.22 -28.36 -5.28
N MET A 105 22.91 -28.46 -6.57
CA MET A 105 21.57 -28.12 -7.09
C MET A 105 20.47 -29.02 -6.51
N GLY A 106 20.82 -30.23 -6.04
CA GLY A 106 19.93 -31.11 -5.29
C GLY A 106 19.53 -30.49 -3.95
N ASP A 107 20.51 -29.97 -3.19
CA ASP A 107 20.24 -29.31 -1.90
C ASP A 107 19.36 -28.06 -2.08
N LEU A 108 19.64 -27.26 -3.11
CA LEU A 108 18.81 -26.10 -3.46
C LEU A 108 17.38 -26.54 -3.82
N SER A 109 17.23 -27.59 -4.62
CA SER A 109 15.93 -28.14 -5.01
C SER A 109 15.18 -28.71 -3.79
N ALA A 110 15.89 -29.36 -2.87
CA ALA A 110 15.30 -29.84 -1.63
C ALA A 110 14.75 -28.68 -0.78
N CYS A 111 15.50 -27.58 -0.67
CA CYS A 111 15.05 -26.41 0.07
C CYS A 111 13.79 -25.77 -0.52
N TYR A 112 13.78 -25.52 -1.83
CA TYR A 112 12.58 -25.00 -2.49
C TYR A 112 11.37 -25.93 -2.34
N GLY A 113 11.56 -27.24 -2.51
CA GLY A 113 10.51 -28.22 -2.30
C GLY A 113 9.94 -28.12 -0.88
N ASN A 114 10.81 -28.17 0.14
CA ASN A 114 10.38 -28.10 1.54
C ASN A 114 9.61 -26.80 1.86
N TYR A 115 10.10 -25.64 1.41
CA TYR A 115 9.42 -24.36 1.63
C TYR A 115 8.04 -24.32 0.98
N LEU A 116 7.90 -24.80 -0.26
CA LEU A 116 6.62 -24.81 -0.97
C LEU A 116 5.64 -25.82 -0.33
N GLY A 117 6.16 -26.97 0.13
CA GLY A 117 5.39 -27.97 0.86
C GLY A 117 4.86 -27.41 2.18
N GLU A 118 5.73 -26.79 2.97
CA GLU A 118 5.34 -26.16 4.22
C GLU A 118 4.35 -25.02 3.99
N ALA A 119 4.59 -24.15 3.00
CA ALA A 119 3.67 -23.07 2.67
C ALA A 119 2.28 -23.63 2.33
N THR A 120 2.21 -24.74 1.60
CA THR A 120 0.95 -25.44 1.30
C THR A 120 0.29 -25.95 2.58
N ARG A 121 1.05 -26.61 3.48
CA ARG A 121 0.53 -27.10 4.77
C ARG A 121 -0.03 -25.97 5.62
N LEU A 122 0.77 -24.93 5.87
CA LEU A 122 0.38 -23.78 6.69
C LEU A 122 -0.85 -23.08 6.15
N MET A 123 -0.94 -22.94 4.83
CA MET A 123 -2.09 -22.36 4.16
C MET A 123 -3.38 -23.15 4.42
N LEU A 124 -3.32 -24.48 4.39
CA LEU A 124 -4.47 -25.36 4.63
C LEU A 124 -4.81 -25.48 6.13
N GLU A 125 -3.82 -25.62 7.01
CA GLU A 125 -4.00 -25.68 8.47
C GLU A 125 -4.67 -24.41 9.00
N THR A 126 -4.16 -23.24 8.59
CA THR A 126 -4.66 -21.93 9.02
C THR A 126 -6.15 -21.74 8.66
N LYS A 127 -6.62 -22.44 7.62
CA LYS A 127 -7.98 -22.35 7.09
C LYS A 127 -8.84 -23.60 7.36
N ASP A 128 -8.34 -24.56 8.17
CA ASP A 128 -9.03 -25.81 8.50
C ASP A 128 -9.53 -26.53 7.22
N ALA A 129 -8.60 -26.74 6.29
CA ALA A 129 -8.86 -27.21 4.92
C ALA A 129 -8.06 -28.47 4.55
N GLU A 130 -7.41 -29.11 5.51
CA GLU A 130 -6.57 -30.30 5.26
C GLU A 130 -7.39 -31.49 4.76
N ASN A 131 -8.66 -31.56 5.14
CA ASN A 131 -9.56 -32.67 4.79
C ASN A 131 -9.99 -32.72 3.32
N VAL A 132 -9.75 -31.65 2.55
CA VAL A 132 -10.09 -31.54 1.12
C VAL A 132 -8.86 -31.54 0.22
N PHE A 133 -7.69 -31.84 0.79
CA PHE A 133 -6.41 -31.82 0.11
C PHE A 133 -5.72 -33.18 0.17
N ASP A 134 -5.23 -33.64 -0.99
CA ASP A 134 -4.42 -34.84 -1.13
C ASP A 134 -3.03 -34.45 -1.65
N ILE A 135 -2.02 -34.56 -0.78
CA ILE A 135 -0.63 -34.21 -1.10
C ILE A 135 -0.06 -35.05 -2.25
N GLU A 136 -0.50 -36.30 -2.43
CA GLU A 136 -0.03 -37.13 -3.54
C GLU A 136 -0.63 -36.69 -4.88
N ILE A 137 -1.86 -36.18 -4.89
CA ILE A 137 -2.45 -35.58 -6.08
C ILE A 137 -1.81 -34.21 -6.36
N ALA A 138 -1.55 -33.42 -5.32
CA ALA A 138 -0.83 -32.15 -5.46
C ALA A 138 0.60 -32.35 -5.97
N ARG A 139 1.33 -33.35 -5.47
CA ARG A 139 2.65 -33.75 -5.99
C ARG A 139 2.61 -33.99 -7.50
N LYS A 140 1.59 -34.70 -8.01
CA LYS A 140 1.43 -34.94 -9.45
C LYS A 140 1.17 -33.65 -10.23
N GLY A 141 0.36 -32.74 -9.70
CA GLY A 141 0.14 -31.41 -10.29
C GLY A 141 1.41 -30.58 -10.35
N PHE A 142 2.15 -30.56 -9.24
CA PHE A 142 3.46 -29.90 -9.11
C PHE A 142 4.44 -30.45 -10.16
N ALA A 143 4.61 -31.77 -10.22
CA ALA A 143 5.51 -32.43 -11.16
C ALA A 143 5.18 -32.12 -12.64
N ARG A 144 3.90 -32.19 -13.03
CA ARG A 144 3.47 -31.94 -14.42
C ARG A 144 3.62 -30.47 -14.83
N SER A 145 3.41 -29.53 -13.91
CA SER A 145 3.56 -28.10 -14.20
C SER A 145 5.03 -27.70 -14.36
N LEU A 146 6.00 -28.39 -13.72
CA LEU A 146 7.43 -28.12 -13.92
C LEU A 146 7.89 -28.42 -15.36
N VAL A 147 7.28 -29.41 -16.01
CA VAL A 147 7.61 -29.83 -17.38
C VAL A 147 6.61 -29.33 -18.43
N ASN A 148 5.66 -28.48 -18.03
CA ASN A 148 4.62 -27.91 -18.90
C ASN A 148 3.77 -28.96 -19.65
N THR A 149 3.54 -30.13 -19.02
CA THR A 149 2.78 -31.26 -19.61
C THR A 149 1.35 -31.38 -19.04
N ASP A 150 0.90 -30.41 -18.25
CA ASP A 150 -0.41 -30.43 -17.57
C ASP A 150 -1.62 -30.14 -18.49
N THR A 151 -1.40 -29.66 -19.72
CA THR A 151 -2.43 -29.19 -20.66
C THR A 151 -3.50 -30.21 -21.04
N SER A 152 -3.28 -31.51 -20.78
CA SER A 152 -4.21 -32.59 -21.11
C SER A 152 -5.24 -32.93 -20.02
N LEU A 153 -5.06 -32.45 -18.77
CA LEU A 153 -5.91 -32.82 -17.64
C LEU A 153 -6.85 -31.68 -17.20
N ILE A 154 -6.29 -30.50 -16.97
CA ILE A 154 -7.01 -29.26 -16.62
C ILE A 154 -6.24 -28.11 -17.28
N SER A 155 -6.93 -27.23 -18.00
CA SER A 155 -6.29 -26.06 -18.61
C SER A 155 -5.71 -25.12 -17.55
N GLU A 156 -4.68 -24.34 -17.90
CA GLU A 156 -4.10 -23.35 -16.98
C GLU A 156 -5.16 -22.36 -16.45
N GLU A 157 -6.06 -21.88 -17.31
CA GLU A 157 -7.17 -21.00 -16.94
C GLU A 157 -8.14 -21.66 -15.96
N GLU A 158 -8.52 -22.93 -16.18
CA GLU A 158 -9.40 -23.67 -15.25
C GLU A 158 -8.70 -23.88 -13.90
N ARG A 159 -7.38 -24.15 -13.87
CA ARG A 159 -6.64 -24.29 -12.61
C ARG A 159 -6.58 -23.00 -11.81
N ILE A 160 -6.29 -21.88 -12.48
CA ILE A 160 -6.30 -20.56 -11.83
C ILE A 160 -7.66 -20.33 -11.18
N GLN A 161 -8.75 -20.58 -11.91
CA GLN A 161 -10.09 -20.41 -11.38
C GLN A 161 -10.41 -21.37 -10.21
N ILE A 162 -9.96 -22.63 -10.27
CA ILE A 162 -10.13 -23.60 -9.18
C ILE A 162 -9.43 -23.12 -7.92
N VAL A 163 -8.16 -22.72 -8.04
CA VAL A 163 -7.34 -22.26 -6.93
C VAL A 163 -7.90 -20.98 -6.33
N GLU A 164 -8.27 -20.00 -7.15
CA GLU A 164 -8.91 -18.77 -6.71
C GLU A 164 -10.23 -19.04 -5.97
N ASN A 165 -11.11 -19.87 -6.53
CA ASN A 165 -12.39 -20.21 -5.89
C ASN A 165 -12.17 -20.92 -4.55
N PHE A 166 -11.23 -21.86 -4.50
CA PHE A 166 -10.87 -22.55 -3.28
C PHE A 166 -10.41 -21.57 -2.20
N TYR A 167 -9.48 -20.67 -2.52
CA TYR A 167 -9.02 -19.65 -1.57
C TYR A 167 -10.15 -18.74 -1.10
N ASN A 168 -11.03 -18.31 -2.01
CA ASN A 168 -12.18 -17.48 -1.68
C ASN A 168 -13.15 -18.20 -0.75
N ASP A 169 -13.44 -19.48 -0.98
CA ASP A 169 -14.32 -20.28 -0.13
C ASP A 169 -13.74 -20.47 1.28
N LEU A 170 -12.43 -20.71 1.39
CA LEU A 170 -11.77 -20.78 2.68
C LEU A 170 -11.80 -19.46 3.45
N THR A 171 -11.61 -18.34 2.74
CA THR A 171 -11.71 -17.00 3.32
C THR A 171 -13.13 -16.72 3.81
N LYS A 172 -14.16 -17.08 3.02
CA LYS A 172 -15.58 -16.98 3.43
C LYS A 172 -15.89 -17.84 4.66
N LYS A 173 -15.40 -19.09 4.71
CA LYS A 173 -15.55 -19.97 5.89
C LYS A 173 -14.93 -19.34 7.14
N SER A 174 -13.73 -18.79 7.00
CA SER A 174 -13.01 -18.14 8.09
C SER A 174 -13.69 -16.85 8.56
N ALA A 175 -14.22 -16.06 7.62
CA ALA A 175 -15.03 -14.88 7.90
C ALA A 175 -16.30 -15.22 8.70
N ALA A 176 -17.04 -16.25 8.27
CA ALA A 176 -18.23 -16.71 8.98
C ALA A 176 -17.91 -17.17 10.41
N LYS A 177 -16.81 -17.92 10.57
CA LYS A 177 -16.33 -18.36 11.89
C LYS A 177 -15.96 -17.19 12.80
N LEU A 178 -15.21 -16.20 12.29
CA LEU A 178 -14.87 -14.99 13.05
C LEU A 178 -16.13 -14.30 13.59
N MET A 179 -17.15 -14.12 12.75
CA MET A 179 -18.39 -13.47 13.14
C MET A 179 -19.20 -14.30 14.15
N GLN A 180 -19.22 -15.63 14.00
CA GLN A 180 -19.85 -16.53 14.96
C GLN A 180 -19.16 -16.46 16.34
N ASP A 181 -17.82 -16.53 16.35
CA ASP A 181 -17.02 -16.47 17.56
C ASP A 181 -17.17 -15.11 18.26
N ALA A 182 -17.18 -14.02 17.48
CA ALA A 182 -17.42 -12.67 18.00
C ALA A 182 -18.79 -12.53 18.67
N LYS A 183 -19.86 -13.06 18.05
CA LYS A 183 -21.22 -13.08 18.62
C LYS A 183 -21.33 -13.88 19.92
N ALA A 184 -20.51 -14.91 20.09
CA ALA A 184 -20.54 -15.78 21.26
C ALA A 184 -19.82 -15.18 22.49
N LYS A 185 -19.07 -14.10 22.32
CA LYS A 185 -18.36 -13.43 23.42
C LYS A 185 -19.31 -12.77 24.40
N ALA A 186 -18.97 -12.82 25.69
CA ALA A 186 -19.72 -12.12 26.72
C ALA A 186 -19.48 -10.60 26.65
N GLY A 187 -20.53 -9.80 26.83
CA GLY A 187 -20.42 -8.34 26.92
C GLY A 187 -20.28 -7.60 25.59
N VAL A 188 -20.38 -8.30 24.45
CA VAL A 188 -20.41 -7.65 23.14
C VAL A 188 -21.80 -7.07 22.84
N THR A 189 -21.81 -6.01 22.02
CA THR A 189 -23.02 -5.42 21.45
C THR A 189 -23.17 -5.90 20.01
N VAL A 190 -24.30 -6.51 19.69
CA VAL A 190 -24.65 -6.89 18.32
C VAL A 190 -25.30 -5.68 17.65
N ILE A 191 -24.57 -4.99 16.76
CA ILE A 191 -25.09 -3.83 16.02
C ILE A 191 -25.99 -4.31 14.87
N SER A 192 -25.56 -5.36 14.18
CA SER A 192 -26.32 -6.08 13.15
C SER A 192 -25.82 -7.52 13.05
N GLU A 193 -26.37 -8.32 12.12
CA GLU A 193 -25.83 -9.65 11.86
C GLU A 193 -24.38 -9.62 11.34
N ASP A 194 -23.95 -8.49 10.78
CA ASP A 194 -22.66 -8.28 10.12
C ASP A 194 -21.67 -7.43 10.92
N VAL A 195 -22.09 -6.87 12.05
CA VAL A 195 -21.28 -5.93 12.84
C VAL A 195 -21.44 -6.21 14.33
N ILE A 196 -20.35 -6.60 14.98
CA ILE A 196 -20.27 -6.84 16.43
C ILE A 196 -19.28 -5.87 17.05
N LEU A 197 -19.67 -5.24 18.15
CA LEU A 197 -18.85 -4.29 18.89
C LEU A 197 -18.48 -4.87 20.26
N GLU A 198 -17.18 -4.95 20.54
CA GLU A 198 -16.62 -5.27 21.85
C GLU A 198 -16.06 -3.97 22.45
N GLU A 199 -16.59 -3.53 23.60
CA GLU A 199 -16.04 -2.41 24.37
C GLU A 199 -14.85 -2.94 25.19
N VAL A 200 -13.64 -2.46 24.88
CA VAL A 200 -12.43 -2.81 25.61
C VAL A 200 -12.26 -1.90 26.82
N SER A 201 -12.48 -0.60 26.63
CA SER A 201 -12.61 0.36 27.71
C SER A 201 -13.59 1.47 27.33
N LYS A 202 -14.45 1.81 28.29
CA LYS A 202 -15.44 2.86 28.10
C LYS A 202 -14.77 4.23 27.95
N GLY A 203 -15.26 5.04 27.01
CA GLY A 203 -14.89 6.43 26.90
C GLY A 203 -15.40 7.30 28.06
N ASN A 204 -14.96 8.54 28.07
CA ASN A 204 -15.37 9.55 29.06
C ASN A 204 -15.83 10.85 28.41
N GLY A 205 -15.85 10.91 27.08
CA GLY A 205 -16.29 12.06 26.30
C GLY A 205 -17.63 11.83 25.61
N GLU A 206 -17.86 12.59 24.55
CA GLU A 206 -19.09 12.54 23.77
C GLU A 206 -19.18 11.28 22.91
N THR A 207 -20.41 10.86 22.64
CA THR A 207 -20.71 9.82 21.65
C THR A 207 -20.33 10.27 20.25
N LEU A 208 -19.82 9.35 19.43
CA LEU A 208 -19.43 9.70 18.07
C LEU A 208 -20.63 9.97 17.15
N VAL A 209 -20.46 10.92 16.24
CA VAL A 209 -21.47 11.32 15.27
C VAL A 209 -20.92 11.32 13.84
N PRO A 210 -21.75 11.01 12.82
CA PRO A 210 -21.33 11.04 11.41
C PRO A 210 -20.88 12.43 10.93
N ASN A 211 -20.17 12.47 9.80
CA ASN A 211 -19.69 13.71 9.14
C ASN A 211 -18.73 14.56 9.98
N TYR A 212 -17.93 13.91 10.83
CA TYR A 212 -16.87 14.54 11.62
C TYR A 212 -15.50 14.00 11.18
N GLU A 213 -14.45 14.57 11.77
CA GLU A 213 -13.12 13.99 11.75
C GLU A 213 -12.77 13.42 13.12
N TYR A 214 -12.07 12.29 13.13
CA TYR A 214 -11.75 11.55 14.33
C TYR A 214 -10.25 11.38 14.41
N LYS A 215 -9.64 11.84 15.51
CA LYS A 215 -8.27 11.49 15.85
C LYS A 215 -8.31 10.15 16.54
N MET A 216 -7.74 9.11 15.93
CA MET A 216 -7.80 7.76 16.49
C MET A 216 -6.55 6.94 16.20
N VAL A 217 -6.26 6.00 17.10
CA VAL A 217 -5.38 4.86 16.79
C VAL A 217 -6.26 3.79 16.18
N LEU A 218 -5.90 3.30 14.99
CA LEU A 218 -6.67 2.30 14.26
C LEU A 218 -5.76 1.14 13.86
N VAL A 219 -6.20 -0.08 14.15
CA VAL A 219 -5.54 -1.32 13.73
C VAL A 219 -6.60 -2.23 13.11
N MET A 220 -6.50 -2.49 11.82
CA MET A 220 -7.32 -3.44 11.10
C MET A 220 -6.53 -4.73 10.88
N GLN A 221 -7.13 -5.87 11.19
CA GLN A 221 -6.57 -7.19 10.99
C GLN A 221 -7.55 -8.06 10.21
N ASN A 222 -7.04 -8.91 9.33
CA ASN A 222 -7.85 -9.95 8.70
C ASN A 222 -8.22 -11.07 9.70
N THR A 223 -8.96 -12.07 9.24
CA THR A 223 -9.40 -13.21 10.06
C THR A 223 -8.27 -14.03 10.67
N PHE A 224 -7.07 -13.98 10.09
CA PHE A 224 -5.92 -14.79 10.51
C PHE A 224 -4.92 -14.00 11.36
N GLY A 225 -5.05 -12.67 11.41
CA GLY A 225 -4.17 -11.78 12.16
C GLY A 225 -2.78 -11.58 11.57
N ASP A 226 -2.48 -12.20 10.43
CA ASP A 226 -1.20 -12.09 9.70
C ASP A 226 -1.09 -10.80 8.89
N THR A 227 -2.23 -10.24 8.50
CA THR A 227 -2.32 -9.02 7.72
C THR A 227 -2.86 -7.90 8.57
N MET A 228 -2.10 -6.80 8.66
CA MET A 228 -2.42 -5.66 9.52
C MET A 228 -2.24 -4.33 8.79
N LEU A 229 -3.24 -3.46 8.91
CA LEU A 229 -3.12 -2.03 8.62
C LEU A 229 -3.24 -1.26 9.93
N ALA A 230 -2.17 -0.58 10.35
CA ALA A 230 -2.12 0.15 11.60
C ALA A 230 -1.72 1.62 11.40
N THR A 231 -2.23 2.49 12.26
CA THR A 231 -1.75 3.89 12.36
C THR A 231 -0.53 4.02 13.26
N ILE A 232 -0.21 2.96 14.02
CA ILE A 232 0.89 2.91 15.00
C ILE A 232 2.23 3.07 14.28
N LYS A 233 3.01 4.06 14.72
CA LYS A 233 4.37 4.31 14.25
C LYS A 233 5.40 3.68 15.18
N ASP A 234 5.16 3.76 16.49
CA ASP A 234 6.05 3.24 17.53
C ASP A 234 5.23 2.82 18.75
N TYR A 235 5.29 1.54 19.11
CA TYR A 235 4.56 0.98 20.25
C TYR A 235 4.99 1.56 21.61
N GLY A 236 6.16 2.19 21.71
CA GLY A 236 6.63 2.88 22.91
C GLY A 236 6.14 4.33 23.04
N MET A 237 5.52 4.88 22.00
CA MET A 237 5.04 6.25 21.97
C MET A 237 3.55 6.35 22.36
N ASN A 238 3.13 7.55 22.76
CA ASN A 238 1.74 7.79 23.19
C ASN A 238 0.76 7.82 22.01
N ASP A 239 -0.53 7.81 22.33
CA ASP A 239 -1.61 7.80 21.33
C ASP A 239 -1.62 9.05 20.45
N ASP A 240 -1.16 10.20 20.95
CA ASP A 240 -1.08 11.41 20.14
C ASP A 240 -0.14 11.28 18.96
N ILE A 241 0.94 10.51 19.11
CA ILE A 241 1.90 10.23 18.04
C ILE A 241 1.42 9.10 17.14
N ASN A 242 0.76 8.09 17.72
CA ASN A 242 0.28 6.89 17.02
C ASN A 242 -1.10 7.04 16.37
N SER A 243 -1.80 8.14 16.64
CA SER A 243 -3.11 8.43 16.06
C SER A 243 -3.00 9.13 14.71
N GLN A 244 -4.06 8.98 13.93
CA GLN A 244 -4.27 9.72 12.69
C GLN A 244 -5.64 10.37 12.71
N VAL A 245 -5.78 11.48 11.99
CA VAL A 245 -7.07 12.13 11.76
C VAL A 245 -7.70 11.48 10.53
N LEU A 246 -8.84 10.84 10.73
CA LEU A 246 -9.64 10.20 9.70
C LEU A 246 -10.97 10.92 9.57
N GLN A 247 -11.39 11.23 8.35
CA GLN A 247 -12.72 11.77 8.11
C GLN A 247 -13.74 10.64 7.97
N PHE A 248 -15.00 10.92 8.26
CA PHE A 248 -16.10 9.94 8.16
C PHE A 248 -16.15 9.17 6.83
N GLN A 249 -15.76 9.80 5.72
CA GLN A 249 -15.76 9.16 4.39
C GLN A 249 -14.46 8.42 4.04
N ASP A 250 -13.45 8.43 4.91
CA ASP A 250 -12.19 7.71 4.69
C ASP A 250 -12.47 6.22 4.49
N ARG A 251 -11.87 5.63 3.45
CA ARG A 251 -12.08 4.21 3.11
C ARG A 251 -11.60 3.26 4.19
N ARG A 252 -10.68 3.69 5.07
CA ARG A 252 -10.22 2.90 6.21
C ARG A 252 -11.29 2.77 7.30
N LEU A 253 -12.22 3.72 7.36
CA LEU A 253 -13.42 3.59 8.17
C LEU A 253 -14.45 2.81 7.35
N VAL A 254 -14.33 1.49 7.35
CA VAL A 254 -15.26 0.61 6.62
C VAL A 254 -16.69 0.76 7.15
N GLU A 255 -17.68 0.31 6.38
CA GLU A 255 -19.09 0.45 6.73
C GLU A 255 -19.42 -0.10 8.12
N GLY A 256 -18.88 -1.27 8.48
CA GLY A 256 -19.12 -1.85 9.80
C GLY A 256 -18.58 -1.02 10.95
N TRP A 257 -17.46 -0.30 10.75
CA TRP A 257 -16.98 0.66 11.75
C TRP A 257 -17.95 1.84 11.87
N ARG A 258 -18.45 2.36 10.75
CA ARG A 258 -19.42 3.47 10.72
C ARG A 258 -20.77 3.06 11.32
N ASP A 259 -21.19 1.81 11.17
CA ASP A 259 -22.40 1.28 11.79
C ASP A 259 -22.26 1.22 13.33
N ALA A 260 -21.07 0.85 13.82
CA ALA A 260 -20.80 0.71 15.26
C ALA A 260 -20.52 2.04 15.97
N MET A 261 -20.10 3.09 15.26
CA MET A 261 -19.57 4.31 15.87
C MET A 261 -20.54 5.01 16.82
N ALA A 262 -21.85 4.91 16.58
CA ALA A 262 -22.86 5.55 17.43
C ALA A 262 -22.96 4.94 18.84
N GLN A 263 -22.29 3.80 19.08
CA GLN A 263 -22.13 3.17 20.40
C GLN A 263 -20.76 3.44 21.02
N MET A 264 -19.92 4.24 20.36
CA MET A 264 -18.57 4.58 20.83
C MET A 264 -18.55 5.99 21.42
N GLU A 265 -17.64 6.21 22.37
CA GLU A 265 -17.41 7.48 23.04
C GLU A 265 -15.95 7.90 22.87
N VAL A 266 -15.71 9.21 22.82
CA VAL A 266 -14.34 9.76 22.87
C VAL A 266 -13.64 9.31 24.14
N GLY A 267 -12.36 8.93 24.02
CA GLY A 267 -11.53 8.34 25.06
C GLY A 267 -11.65 6.83 25.18
N GLY A 268 -12.63 6.21 24.51
CA GLY A 268 -12.86 4.77 24.58
C GLY A 268 -11.97 3.95 23.65
N GLU A 269 -11.84 2.68 23.97
CA GLU A 269 -11.19 1.66 23.16
C GLU A 269 -12.18 0.55 22.83
N TYR A 270 -12.24 0.21 21.55
CA TYR A 270 -13.24 -0.69 21.00
C TYR A 270 -12.61 -1.66 20.02
N LYS A 271 -13.24 -2.80 19.86
CA LYS A 271 -12.94 -3.75 18.80
C LYS A 271 -14.21 -4.05 18.02
N VAL A 272 -14.19 -3.72 16.73
CA VAL A 272 -15.29 -3.94 15.80
C VAL A 272 -14.98 -5.17 14.97
N TYR A 273 -15.91 -6.12 14.95
CA TYR A 273 -15.89 -7.25 14.04
C TYR A 273 -16.83 -6.95 12.88
N CYS A 274 -16.29 -6.89 11.68
CA CYS A 274 -17.02 -6.62 10.46
C CYS A 274 -17.04 -7.87 9.58
N SER A 275 -18.21 -8.30 9.14
CA SER A 275 -18.32 -9.31 8.09
C SER A 275 -17.71 -8.77 6.78
N THR A 276 -17.55 -9.67 5.81
CA THR A 276 -17.09 -9.34 4.46
C THR A 276 -17.82 -8.14 3.86
N ASP A 277 -19.15 -8.12 3.94
CA ASP A 277 -20.01 -7.10 3.32
C ASP A 277 -19.85 -5.73 3.99
N LYS A 278 -19.49 -5.73 5.28
CA LYS A 278 -19.26 -4.52 6.07
C LYS A 278 -17.79 -4.12 6.16
N ALA A 279 -16.92 -4.87 5.50
CA ALA A 279 -15.49 -4.63 5.38
C ALA A 279 -15.14 -4.09 3.97
N PHE A 280 -14.35 -4.84 3.19
CA PHE A 280 -13.95 -4.48 1.83
C PHE A 280 -14.64 -5.31 0.74
N GLY A 281 -15.57 -6.20 1.12
CA GLY A 281 -16.39 -6.98 0.19
C GLY A 281 -15.59 -7.94 -0.69
N GLU A 282 -16.18 -8.28 -1.83
CA GLU A 282 -15.62 -9.21 -2.83
C GLU A 282 -14.40 -8.65 -3.56
N GLU A 283 -14.18 -7.34 -3.51
CA GLU A 283 -13.08 -6.67 -4.20
C GLU A 283 -11.80 -6.56 -3.35
N GLY A 284 -11.93 -6.69 -2.03
CA GLY A 284 -10.83 -6.46 -1.09
C GLY A 284 -10.30 -5.02 -1.11
N LEU A 285 -9.11 -4.81 -0.53
CA LEU A 285 -8.41 -3.53 -0.55
C LEU A 285 -7.10 -3.66 -1.30
N ARG A 286 -6.92 -2.91 -2.39
CA ARG A 286 -5.65 -2.86 -3.12
C ARG A 286 -4.80 -1.64 -2.74
N ASN A 287 -3.50 -1.81 -2.77
CA ASN A 287 -2.54 -0.73 -2.67
C ASN A 287 -2.52 0.06 -4.00
N PRO A 288 -2.84 1.36 -3.98
CA PRO A 288 -2.95 2.15 -5.21
C PRO A 288 -1.60 2.35 -5.94
N ARG A 289 -0.46 2.09 -5.28
CA ARG A 289 0.87 2.30 -5.87
C ARG A 289 1.35 1.14 -6.73
N ASN A 290 1.02 -0.09 -6.35
CA ASN A 290 1.54 -1.30 -7.00
C ASN A 290 0.43 -2.31 -7.36
N GLY A 291 -0.83 -2.06 -7.02
CA GLY A 291 -1.97 -2.92 -7.30
C GLY A 291 -2.08 -4.17 -6.43
N SER A 292 -1.12 -4.44 -5.54
CA SER A 292 -1.14 -5.62 -4.67
C SER A 292 -2.27 -5.52 -3.65
N PHE A 293 -2.81 -6.66 -3.22
CA PHE A 293 -3.79 -6.66 -2.13
C PHE A 293 -3.13 -6.26 -0.80
N ILE A 294 -3.81 -5.39 -0.08
CA ILE A 294 -3.62 -5.12 1.36
C ILE A 294 -4.55 -6.04 2.13
N PHE A 295 -5.83 -6.10 1.77
CA PHE A 295 -6.79 -7.08 2.27
C PHE A 295 -7.34 -7.84 1.06
N GLN A 296 -7.39 -9.16 1.17
CA GLN A 296 -7.85 -10.02 0.08
C GLN A 296 -9.37 -9.89 -0.11
N PRO A 297 -9.88 -10.27 -1.29
CA PRO A 297 -11.31 -10.51 -1.49
C PRO A 297 -11.92 -11.35 -0.37
N TYR A 298 -13.15 -11.02 -0.02
CA TYR A 298 -13.99 -11.78 0.92
C TYR A 298 -13.54 -11.78 2.39
N GLU A 299 -12.50 -11.03 2.76
CA GLU A 299 -12.05 -10.99 4.16
C GLU A 299 -13.06 -10.27 5.08
N ALA A 300 -13.35 -10.90 6.22
CA ALA A 300 -13.88 -10.20 7.39
C ALA A 300 -12.73 -9.57 8.17
N LEU A 301 -13.04 -8.51 8.93
CA LEU A 301 -12.02 -7.74 9.63
C LEU A 301 -12.31 -7.65 11.12
N THR A 302 -11.23 -7.64 11.89
CA THR A 302 -11.22 -7.13 13.27
C THR A 302 -10.57 -5.76 13.27
N ILE A 303 -11.27 -4.76 13.78
CA ILE A 303 -10.83 -3.36 13.81
C ILE A 303 -10.73 -2.92 15.26
N THR A 304 -9.51 -2.82 15.77
CA THR A 304 -9.25 -2.22 17.07
C THR A 304 -9.09 -0.71 16.89
N THR A 305 -9.87 0.07 17.63
CA THR A 305 -9.89 1.52 17.54
C THR A 305 -9.82 2.15 18.93
N LYS A 306 -8.94 3.11 19.10
CA LYS A 306 -8.92 4.00 20.27
C LYS A 306 -9.23 5.41 19.81
N VAL A 307 -10.35 5.95 20.28
CA VAL A 307 -10.86 7.24 19.82
C VAL A 307 -10.30 8.35 20.71
N VAL A 308 -9.28 9.06 20.22
CA VAL A 308 -8.58 10.10 21.00
C VAL A 308 -9.41 11.39 21.04
N ALA A 309 -9.99 11.78 19.90
CA ALA A 309 -10.84 12.96 19.79
C ALA A 309 -11.79 12.86 18.59
N GLN A 310 -12.87 13.63 18.64
CA GLN A 310 -13.78 13.88 17.52
C GLN A 310 -13.92 15.39 17.36
N ASN A 311 -13.82 15.89 16.13
CA ASN A 311 -13.94 17.32 15.83
C ASN A 311 -14.77 17.55 14.56
N GLU A 312 -15.32 18.76 14.40
CA GLU A 312 -15.90 19.16 13.13
C GLU A 312 -14.84 19.08 12.02
N ILE A 313 -15.28 18.79 10.79
CA ILE A 313 -14.37 18.67 9.64
C ILE A 313 -13.51 19.95 9.52
N GLY A 314 -12.20 19.75 9.46
CA GLY A 314 -11.21 20.80 9.31
C GLY A 314 -10.83 21.52 10.61
N ALA A 315 -11.43 21.18 11.75
CA ALA A 315 -11.08 21.82 13.03
C ALA A 315 -9.61 21.63 13.39
N VAL A 316 -9.05 20.43 13.19
CA VAL A 316 -7.63 20.16 13.46
C VAL A 316 -6.73 20.96 12.52
N ALA A 317 -7.05 21.02 11.22
CA ALA A 317 -6.30 21.79 10.24
C ALA A 317 -6.35 23.30 10.52
N LYS A 318 -7.53 23.83 10.89
CA LYS A 318 -7.71 25.21 11.33
C LYS A 318 -6.86 25.52 12.56
N GLN A 319 -6.96 24.71 13.61
CA GLN A 319 -6.22 24.91 14.86
C GLN A 319 -4.71 24.92 14.60
N LYS A 320 -4.21 23.99 13.79
CA LYS A 320 -2.80 23.91 13.40
C LYS A 320 -2.34 25.18 12.67
N GLY A 321 -3.16 25.68 11.75
CA GLY A 321 -2.90 26.95 11.06
C GLY A 321 -2.88 28.16 12.00
N GLU A 322 -3.83 28.22 12.93
CA GLU A 322 -3.92 29.26 13.95
C GLU A 322 -2.71 29.24 14.90
N ASP A 323 -2.30 28.05 15.34
CA ASP A 323 -1.11 27.83 16.18
C ASP A 323 0.17 28.26 15.45
N LEU A 324 0.30 27.89 14.17
CA LEU A 324 1.41 28.31 13.33
C LEU A 324 1.49 29.83 13.21
N ILE A 325 0.36 30.49 12.94
CA ILE A 325 0.28 31.96 12.83
C ILE A 325 0.62 32.60 14.18
N ALA A 326 0.06 32.10 15.29
CA ALA A 326 0.32 32.60 16.63
C ALA A 326 1.80 32.44 17.02
N ALA A 327 2.42 31.32 16.70
CA ALA A 327 3.85 31.08 16.91
C ALA A 327 4.71 32.01 16.04
N THR A 328 4.32 32.22 14.78
CA THR A 328 5.02 33.10 13.83
C THR A 328 5.03 34.54 14.32
N LEU A 329 3.91 35.04 14.86
CA LEU A 329 3.82 36.43 15.36
C LEU A 329 4.73 36.73 16.56
N LYS A 330 5.32 35.71 17.19
CA LYS A 330 6.34 35.87 18.24
C LYS A 330 7.75 36.08 17.65
N ARG A 331 7.94 35.87 16.36
CA ARG A 331 9.23 36.02 15.66
C ARG A 331 9.47 37.49 15.27
N PRO A 332 10.74 37.95 15.21
CA PRO A 332 11.06 39.29 14.72
C PRO A 332 10.66 39.45 13.25
N ASN A 333 10.47 40.70 12.83
CA ASN A 333 10.14 41.05 11.44
C ASN A 333 8.82 40.45 10.92
N THR A 334 7.92 40.06 11.81
CA THR A 334 6.58 39.57 11.47
C THR A 334 5.52 40.64 11.70
N LYS A 335 4.49 40.66 10.84
CA LYS A 335 3.36 41.57 10.96
C LYS A 335 2.06 40.90 10.50
N LYS A 336 1.04 40.92 11.36
CA LYS A 336 -0.34 40.55 11.00
C LYS A 336 -1.04 41.71 10.30
N TYR A 337 -1.79 41.40 9.26
CA TYR A 337 -2.61 42.36 8.52
C TYR A 337 -4.11 42.20 8.84
N PRO A 338 -4.95 43.21 8.56
CA PRO A 338 -6.36 43.22 8.96
C PRO A 338 -7.16 41.99 8.51
N GLU A 339 -6.84 41.46 7.33
CA GLU A 339 -7.50 40.29 6.75
C GLU A 339 -7.00 38.96 7.33
N GLY A 340 -6.00 38.98 8.21
CA GLY A 340 -5.56 37.82 8.99
C GLY A 340 -4.25 37.18 8.53
N TYR A 341 -3.80 37.46 7.30
CA TYR A 341 -2.50 36.97 6.82
C TYR A 341 -1.32 37.62 7.55
N VAL A 342 -0.18 36.94 7.57
CA VAL A 342 1.05 37.40 8.22
C VAL A 342 2.19 37.44 7.22
N ILE A 343 2.97 38.52 7.26
CA ILE A 343 4.22 38.64 6.50
C ILE A 343 5.39 38.61 7.47
N GLU A 344 6.32 37.69 7.24
CA GLU A 344 7.66 37.67 7.81
C GLU A 344 8.65 38.21 6.78
N THR A 345 9.34 39.30 7.09
CA THR A 345 10.36 39.86 6.19
C THR A 345 11.70 39.17 6.45
N LEU A 346 12.12 38.32 5.51
CA LEU A 346 13.42 37.63 5.57
C LEU A 346 14.54 38.53 5.04
N LYS A 347 14.26 39.24 3.94
CA LYS A 347 15.14 40.25 3.34
C LYS A 347 14.25 41.35 2.76
N LYS A 348 14.42 42.58 3.24
CA LYS A 348 13.67 43.72 2.68
C LYS A 348 14.15 44.03 1.26
N GLY A 349 13.21 44.19 0.32
CA GLY A 349 13.52 44.63 -1.03
C GLY A 349 13.95 46.10 -1.09
N THR A 350 14.61 46.46 -2.18
CA THR A 350 15.10 47.84 -2.42
C THR A 350 14.34 48.55 -3.53
N GLY A 351 13.49 47.82 -4.28
CA GLY A 351 12.74 48.37 -5.39
C GLY A 351 11.34 48.86 -5.03
N LYS A 352 10.51 49.05 -6.07
CA LYS A 352 9.13 49.50 -5.93
C LYS A 352 8.29 48.46 -5.18
N THR A 353 7.29 48.96 -4.46
CA THR A 353 6.23 48.14 -3.87
C THR A 353 5.32 47.60 -4.97
N VAL A 354 4.83 46.37 -4.82
CA VAL A 354 3.92 45.74 -5.80
C VAL A 354 2.58 46.48 -5.86
N PRO A 355 2.15 47.00 -7.03
CA PRO A 355 0.84 47.59 -7.18
C PRO A 355 -0.28 46.54 -7.13
N ALA A 356 -1.49 46.97 -6.77
CA ALA A 356 -2.67 46.10 -6.85
C ALA A 356 -2.92 45.67 -8.31
N GLY A 357 -3.23 44.37 -8.50
CA GLY A 357 -3.56 43.81 -9.82
C GLY A 357 -2.40 43.70 -10.82
N ALA A 358 -1.18 44.03 -10.40
CA ALA A 358 0.03 43.95 -11.22
C ALA A 358 0.36 42.52 -11.67
N ASP A 359 1.23 42.42 -12.68
CA ASP A 359 1.93 41.19 -12.97
C ASP A 359 3.22 41.12 -12.16
N VAL A 360 3.58 39.94 -11.68
CA VAL A 360 4.80 39.71 -10.90
C VAL A 360 5.54 38.50 -11.41
N LYS A 361 6.88 38.59 -11.51
CA LYS A 361 7.74 37.40 -11.59
C LYS A 361 8.33 37.12 -10.23
N ALA A 362 8.16 35.89 -9.76
CA ALA A 362 8.63 35.49 -8.45
C ALA A 362 9.09 34.04 -8.45
N HIS A 363 10.05 33.75 -7.58
CA HIS A 363 10.22 32.41 -7.07
C HIS A 363 9.46 32.26 -5.75
N TYR A 364 8.87 31.10 -5.55
CA TYR A 364 8.29 30.67 -4.28
C TYR A 364 8.53 29.19 -3.98
N ILE A 365 8.42 28.87 -2.70
CA ILE A 365 8.19 27.52 -2.18
C ILE A 365 6.92 27.61 -1.33
N LEU A 366 5.96 26.73 -1.62
CA LEU A 366 4.72 26.57 -0.89
C LEU A 366 4.86 25.41 0.08
N TYR A 367 4.55 25.67 1.35
CA TYR A 367 4.46 24.68 2.41
C TYR A 367 3.04 24.62 3.01
N ASP A 368 2.70 23.46 3.58
CA ASP A 368 1.55 23.30 4.47
C ASP A 368 1.84 23.88 5.87
N ALA A 369 0.88 23.76 6.80
CA ALA A 369 1.05 24.25 8.16
C ALA A 369 2.08 23.46 9.01
N ASP A 370 2.52 22.27 8.56
CA ASP A 370 3.63 21.50 9.17
C ASP A 370 5.00 21.86 8.57
N MET A 371 5.05 22.83 7.64
CA MET A 371 6.24 23.16 6.87
C MET A 371 6.71 22.04 5.92
N ASN A 372 5.83 21.13 5.51
CA ASN A 372 6.12 20.20 4.43
C ASN A 372 6.02 20.91 3.08
N GLU A 373 7.02 20.74 2.21
CA GLU A 373 7.02 21.34 0.87
C GLU A 373 5.94 20.69 0.01
N LEU A 374 4.95 21.49 -0.42
CA LEU A 374 3.92 21.06 -1.38
C LEU A 374 4.35 21.35 -2.81
N GLN A 375 4.94 22.53 -3.05
CA GLN A 375 5.34 22.96 -4.39
C GLN A 375 6.55 23.88 -4.35
N ASN A 376 7.46 23.73 -5.32
CA ASN A 376 8.70 24.49 -5.38
C ASN A 376 8.96 25.00 -6.79
N SER A 377 8.84 26.32 -6.97
CA SER A 377 9.03 26.96 -8.27
C SER A 377 10.47 26.89 -8.79
N TYR A 378 11.48 26.79 -7.92
CA TYR A 378 12.86 26.61 -8.35
C TYR A 378 13.04 25.26 -9.04
N LYS A 379 12.43 24.20 -8.49
CA LYS A 379 12.47 22.87 -9.12
C LYS A 379 11.72 22.86 -10.46
N MET A 380 10.59 23.56 -10.53
CA MET A 380 9.81 23.67 -11.77
C MET A 380 10.56 24.46 -12.85
N SER A 381 11.23 25.57 -12.48
CA SER A 381 11.95 26.41 -13.44
C SER A 381 13.17 25.73 -14.05
N LEU A 382 13.73 24.68 -13.43
CA LEU A 382 14.82 23.89 -14.04
C LEU A 382 14.42 23.31 -15.41
N SER A 383 13.13 23.00 -15.62
CA SER A 383 12.62 22.53 -16.90
C SER A 383 12.49 23.64 -17.97
N THR A 384 12.52 24.91 -17.55
CA THR A 384 12.37 26.11 -18.40
C THR A 384 13.63 26.98 -18.39
N GLY A 385 14.81 26.39 -18.15
CA GLY A 385 16.09 27.13 -18.18
C GLY A 385 16.34 28.03 -16.97
N GLY A 386 15.60 27.85 -15.88
CA GLY A 386 15.74 28.61 -14.64
C GLY A 386 14.86 29.86 -14.55
N GLU A 387 14.06 30.16 -15.58
CA GLU A 387 13.22 31.37 -15.62
C GLU A 387 12.17 31.41 -14.50
N PRO A 388 11.98 32.56 -13.84
CA PRO A 388 10.97 32.71 -12.79
C PRO A 388 9.56 32.69 -13.36
N LEU A 389 8.62 32.20 -12.55
CA LEU A 389 7.22 32.13 -12.95
C LEU A 389 6.56 33.50 -12.87
N ALA A 390 5.71 33.80 -13.87
CA ALA A 390 4.93 35.02 -13.94
C ALA A 390 3.48 34.78 -13.45
N PHE A 391 2.95 35.72 -12.67
CA PHE A 391 1.60 35.67 -12.11
C PHE A 391 0.91 37.01 -12.29
N ASN A 392 -0.36 36.98 -12.68
CA ASN A 392 -1.24 38.14 -12.55
C ASN A 392 -1.90 38.10 -11.17
N LEU A 393 -1.82 39.19 -10.39
CA LEU A 393 -2.35 39.21 -9.02
C LEU A 393 -3.89 39.09 -8.91
N ASN A 394 -4.64 39.20 -10.01
CA ASN A 394 -6.08 38.92 -10.03
C ASN A 394 -6.40 37.44 -10.31
N GLY A 395 -5.40 36.64 -10.70
CA GLY A 395 -5.56 35.22 -11.05
C GLY A 395 -5.01 34.24 -9.99
N VAL A 396 -4.63 34.74 -8.82
CA VAL A 396 -4.01 33.97 -7.72
C VAL A 396 -4.92 33.96 -6.49
N VAL A 397 -4.57 33.15 -5.49
CA VAL A 397 -5.30 33.11 -4.21
C VAL A 397 -5.34 34.49 -3.55
N LYS A 398 -6.43 34.81 -2.85
CA LYS A 398 -6.68 36.14 -2.28
C LYS A 398 -5.55 36.62 -1.35
N GLY A 399 -4.93 35.71 -0.61
CA GLY A 399 -3.78 36.03 0.24
C GLY A 399 -2.56 36.53 -0.54
N TRP A 400 -2.32 36.05 -1.77
CA TRP A 400 -1.29 36.62 -2.65
C TRP A 400 -1.67 38.03 -3.10
N THR A 401 -2.90 38.20 -3.59
CA THR A 401 -3.41 39.51 -4.03
C THR A 401 -3.23 40.57 -2.96
N LEU A 402 -3.52 40.26 -1.69
CA LEU A 402 -3.38 41.19 -0.57
C LEU A 402 -1.94 41.31 -0.05
N GLY A 403 -1.25 40.18 0.09
CA GLY A 403 0.07 40.11 0.72
C GLY A 403 1.17 40.76 -0.10
N LEU A 404 1.20 40.49 -1.41
CA LEU A 404 2.28 40.98 -2.27
C LEU A 404 2.30 42.51 -2.38
N GLN A 405 1.15 43.17 -2.25
CA GLN A 405 1.04 44.64 -2.22
C GLN A 405 1.81 45.29 -1.05
N ASN A 406 2.27 44.50 -0.08
CA ASN A 406 3.07 44.95 1.05
C ASN A 406 4.56 44.59 0.92
N MET A 407 4.98 44.09 -0.25
CA MET A 407 6.34 43.62 -0.53
C MET A 407 7.01 44.50 -1.58
N GLN A 408 8.34 44.48 -1.59
CA GLN A 408 9.17 45.25 -2.53
C GLN A 408 10.01 44.33 -3.41
N ILE A 409 10.27 44.75 -4.66
CA ILE A 409 11.19 44.05 -5.57
C ILE A 409 12.56 43.84 -4.92
N GLY A 410 13.16 42.68 -5.16
CA GLY A 410 14.45 42.23 -4.64
C GLY A 410 14.39 41.76 -3.19
N GLY A 411 13.19 41.76 -2.61
CA GLY A 411 12.92 41.28 -1.26
C GLY A 411 12.57 39.80 -1.23
N LYS A 412 12.88 39.18 -0.09
CA LYS A 412 12.52 37.81 0.26
C LYS A 412 11.61 37.83 1.47
N TYR A 413 10.46 37.18 1.37
CA TYR A 413 9.41 37.21 2.37
C TYR A 413 8.88 35.81 2.61
N ARG A 414 8.30 35.60 3.79
CA ARG A 414 7.42 34.47 4.03
C ARG A 414 6.02 34.97 4.33
N LEU A 415 5.05 34.51 3.56
CA LEU A 415 3.65 34.90 3.61
C LEU A 415 2.82 33.73 4.12
N TYR A 416 2.18 33.94 5.26
CA TYR A 416 1.30 32.97 5.91
C TYR A 416 -0.15 33.35 5.59
N ILE A 417 -0.87 32.44 4.94
CA ILE A 417 -2.20 32.68 4.40
C ILE A 417 -3.17 31.69 5.07
N PRO A 418 -4.06 32.17 5.97
CA PRO A 418 -5.13 31.35 6.50
C PRO A 418 -6.00 30.77 5.38
N TYR A 419 -6.62 29.62 5.63
CA TYR A 419 -7.31 28.84 4.59
C TYR A 419 -8.39 29.63 3.82
N ASP A 420 -9.11 30.54 4.47
CA ASP A 420 -10.16 31.37 3.88
C ASP A 420 -9.63 32.44 2.90
N LEU A 421 -8.33 32.76 2.97
CA LEU A 421 -7.61 33.56 1.98
C LEU A 421 -6.83 32.70 0.95
N GLY A 422 -6.83 31.37 1.13
CA GLY A 422 -6.19 30.38 0.28
C GLY A 422 -7.21 29.59 -0.56
N TYR A 423 -7.23 28.26 -0.36
CA TYR A 423 -8.11 27.32 -1.08
C TYR A 423 -9.37 26.92 -0.29
N GLY A 424 -9.65 27.57 0.83
CA GLY A 424 -10.90 27.48 1.55
C GLY A 424 -11.19 26.09 2.16
N THR A 425 -12.47 25.79 2.29
CA THR A 425 -12.96 24.54 2.91
C THR A 425 -12.89 23.33 1.99
N GLN A 426 -12.53 23.52 0.71
CA GLN A 426 -12.48 22.45 -0.29
C GLN A 426 -11.05 22.04 -0.64
N GLY A 427 -10.09 22.97 -0.56
CA GLY A 427 -8.74 22.69 -1.03
C GLY A 427 -8.69 22.49 -2.55
N ASN A 428 -7.69 21.75 -3.01
CA ASN A 428 -7.55 21.22 -4.37
C ASN A 428 -6.67 19.95 -4.35
N ASP A 429 -6.27 19.44 -5.52
CA ASP A 429 -5.44 18.23 -5.64
C ASP A 429 -4.09 18.30 -4.91
N LEU A 430 -3.56 19.50 -4.70
CA LEU A 430 -2.27 19.75 -4.06
C LEU A 430 -2.41 20.18 -2.59
N VAL A 431 -3.45 20.96 -2.29
CA VAL A 431 -3.64 21.65 -1.01
C VAL A 431 -4.88 21.08 -0.32
N PRO A 432 -4.75 20.47 0.87
CA PRO A 432 -5.88 19.96 1.61
C PRO A 432 -6.94 21.03 1.96
N PRO A 433 -8.21 20.63 2.19
CA PRO A 433 -9.21 21.46 2.83
C PRO A 433 -8.72 22.14 4.11
N TYR A 434 -9.10 23.41 4.32
CA TYR A 434 -8.80 24.18 5.54
C TYR A 434 -7.31 24.41 5.84
N GLU A 435 -6.43 24.12 4.88
CA GLU A 435 -4.98 24.24 5.06
C GLU A 435 -4.53 25.71 5.09
N THR A 436 -3.67 26.04 6.06
CA THR A 436 -2.98 27.33 6.10
C THR A 436 -1.71 27.23 5.26
N LEU A 437 -1.54 28.15 4.32
CA LEU A 437 -0.43 28.10 3.37
C LEU A 437 0.73 28.97 3.85
N VAL A 438 1.95 28.47 3.67
CA VAL A 438 3.17 29.24 3.90
C VAL A 438 3.92 29.35 2.59
N PHE A 439 4.00 30.57 2.05
CA PHE A 439 4.80 30.85 0.87
C PHE A 439 6.09 31.55 1.25
N GLU A 440 7.24 30.90 1.07
CA GLU A 440 8.53 31.59 1.06
C GLU A 440 8.81 32.06 -0.36
N MET A 441 8.90 33.37 -0.58
CA MET A 441 8.94 33.96 -1.92
C MET A 441 10.00 35.06 -2.07
N GLU A 442 10.51 35.19 -3.29
CA GLU A 442 11.41 36.25 -3.75
C GLU A 442 10.77 36.96 -4.93
N ILE A 443 10.55 38.28 -4.79
CA ILE A 443 9.93 39.11 -5.83
C ILE A 443 11.03 39.67 -6.74
N LEU A 444 11.01 39.30 -8.01
CA LEU A 444 12.09 39.61 -8.95
C LEU A 444 11.73 40.77 -9.87
N GLU A 445 10.54 40.73 -10.47
CA GLU A 445 10.06 41.77 -11.39
C GLU A 445 8.59 42.09 -11.14
N ILE A 446 8.21 43.35 -11.40
CA ILE A 446 6.83 43.81 -11.45
C ILE A 446 6.58 44.35 -12.86
N GLY A 447 5.47 43.95 -13.45
CA GLY A 447 4.94 44.49 -14.70
C GLY A 447 3.55 45.07 -14.50
N GLU A 448 3.10 45.86 -15.46
CA GLU A 448 1.70 46.26 -15.56
C GLU A 448 0.81 45.01 -15.80
N ALA A 449 -0.47 45.11 -15.49
CA ALA A 449 -1.40 44.00 -15.70
C ALA A 449 -1.42 43.56 -17.17
N GLY A 450 -1.10 42.29 -17.44
CA GLY A 450 -1.05 41.74 -18.80
C GLY A 450 0.32 41.81 -19.48
N GLU A 451 1.34 42.39 -18.82
CA GLU A 451 2.70 42.51 -19.37
C GLU A 451 3.42 41.16 -19.40
N PHE A 452 3.33 40.37 -18.32
CA PHE A 452 4.00 39.08 -18.21
C PHE A 452 3.04 37.91 -18.44
N VAL A 453 1.78 38.06 -18.06
CA VAL A 453 0.74 37.03 -18.20
C VAL A 453 -0.33 37.56 -19.13
N GLN A 454 -0.39 37.03 -20.35
CA GLN A 454 -1.41 37.44 -21.31
C GLN A 454 -2.82 37.17 -20.72
N PRO A 455 -3.73 38.16 -20.74
CA PRO A 455 -5.09 37.95 -20.24
C PRO A 455 -5.75 36.82 -21.04
N ARG A 456 -6.41 35.87 -20.35
CA ARG A 456 -7.25 34.88 -21.01
C ARG A 456 -8.28 35.64 -21.85
N SER A 457 -8.22 35.49 -23.18
CA SER A 457 -9.27 36.00 -24.05
C SER A 457 -10.61 35.44 -23.58
N PRO A 458 -11.67 36.27 -23.43
CA PRO A 458 -12.98 35.74 -23.17
C PRO A 458 -13.32 34.79 -24.31
N MET A 459 -13.56 33.52 -24.00
CA MET A 459 -14.12 32.59 -24.98
C MET A 459 -15.41 33.23 -25.49
N MET A 460 -15.40 33.64 -26.76
CA MET A 460 -16.61 34.05 -27.45
C MET A 460 -17.60 32.91 -27.31
N GLY A 461 -18.70 33.15 -26.59
CA GLY A 461 -19.75 32.18 -26.37
C GLY A 461 -20.19 31.60 -27.71
N GLY A 462 -20.03 30.29 -27.86
CA GLY A 462 -20.72 29.54 -28.89
C GLY A 462 -22.22 29.64 -28.63
N MET A 463 -22.91 30.27 -29.57
CA MET A 463 -24.36 30.24 -29.70
C MET A 463 -24.87 28.82 -29.92
#